data_AF-A0AAV4VJE2-F1
#
_entry.id   AF-A0AAV4VJE2-F1
#
_cell.length_a   1.000
_cell.length_b   1.000
_cell.length_c   1.000
_cell.angle_alpha   90.00
_cell.angle_beta   90.00
_cell.angle_gamma   90.00
#
_symmetry.space_group_name_H-M   'P 1'
#
loop_
_entity.id
_entity.type
_entity.pdbx_description
1 polymer ?
#
loop_
_entity_poly.entity_id
_entity_poly.type
_entity_poly.pdbx_seq_one_letter_code
_entity_poly.pdbx_strand_id
1 'polypeptide(L)'
;MSGRVIFENSQDPNLEILAIEIRSHTFLFTIVNIYAPHGLDINQVQNFFSTLKTPTFIFGDFNLHHPFWGGKTSTPKSEEFLDWLNQSHFSILNTSTPTHITHNFTSSVIDLTLCSAALLNEVYCYVSDCTFESDHLPIVISWSKLTNATKYLKTIYWNQFSEIRTIFFNLLLTLPLK
;
A
#
# COMPACT_ATOMS: atom_id res chain seq x y z
N MET A 1 1.56 -3.91 20.61
CA MET A 1 1.73 -4.69 19.36
C MET A 1 3.22 -4.83 19.09
N SER A 2 3.65 -5.89 18.45
CA SER A 2 5.04 -6.09 18.00
C SER A 2 5.05 -6.37 16.50
N GLY A 3 5.99 -5.78 15.77
CA GLY A 3 6.21 -6.05 14.35
C GLY A 3 7.50 -6.85 14.13
N ARG A 4 7.52 -7.70 13.11
CA ARG A 4 8.71 -8.42 12.62
C ARG A 4 8.78 -8.26 11.11
N VAL A 5 9.93 -7.83 10.59
CA VAL A 5 10.20 -7.84 9.15
C VAL A 5 10.24 -9.30 8.68
N ILE A 6 9.43 -9.63 7.67
CA ILE A 6 9.36 -10.97 7.08
C ILE A 6 9.88 -11.01 5.64
N PHE A 7 9.97 -9.85 4.98
CA PHE A 7 10.56 -9.70 3.66
C PHE A 7 11.03 -8.27 3.47
N GLU A 8 12.17 -8.09 2.81
CA GLU A 8 12.71 -6.80 2.43
C GLU A 8 13.41 -6.95 1.08
N ASN A 9 13.06 -6.11 0.12
CA ASN A 9 13.80 -5.88 -1.11
C ASN A 9 14.10 -4.39 -1.21
N SER A 10 15.36 -4.00 -1.03
CA SER A 10 15.82 -2.61 -1.09
C SER A 10 17.03 -2.42 -2.02
N GLN A 11 17.42 -3.48 -2.72
CA GLN A 11 18.60 -3.49 -3.59
C GLN A 11 18.24 -3.27 -5.07
N ASP A 12 16.98 -3.46 -5.45
CA ASP A 12 16.50 -3.14 -6.79
C ASP A 12 16.03 -1.68 -6.83
N PRO A 13 16.70 -0.79 -7.59
CA PRO A 13 16.30 0.62 -7.68
C PRO A 13 14.94 0.82 -8.37
N ASN A 14 14.37 -0.22 -8.99
CA ASN A 14 13.08 -0.17 -9.67
C ASN A 14 11.94 -0.75 -8.84
N LEU A 15 12.24 -1.37 -7.70
CA LEU A 15 11.27 -2.06 -6.86
C LEU A 15 11.76 -2.19 -5.42
N GLU A 16 11.14 -1.42 -4.53
CA GLU A 16 11.32 -1.57 -3.09
C GLU A 16 10.10 -2.21 -2.46
N ILE A 17 10.32 -3.19 -1.58
CA ILE A 17 9.26 -3.88 -0.86
C ILE A 17 9.67 -4.08 0.59
N LEU A 18 8.79 -3.72 1.51
CA LEU A 18 8.94 -4.03 2.92
C LEU A 18 7.68 -4.74 3.42
N ALA A 19 7.83 -5.97 3.90
CA ALA A 19 6.75 -6.72 4.52
C ALA A 19 7.02 -6.97 5.99
N ILE A 20 6.01 -6.68 6.80
CA ILE A 20 6.06 -6.76 8.25
C ILE A 20 4.86 -7.58 8.71
N GLU A 21 5.14 -8.59 9.52
CA GLU A 21 4.13 -9.30 10.27
C GLU A 21 3.92 -8.61 11.62
N ILE A 22 2.69 -8.18 11.89
CA ILE A 22 2.28 -7.55 13.12
C ILE A 22 1.50 -8.53 13.97
N ARG A 23 1.96 -8.65 15.21
CA ARG A 23 1.34 -9.46 16.24
C ARG A 23 0.83 -8.58 17.38
N SER A 24 -0.44 -8.75 17.69
CA SER A 24 -1.05 -8.31 18.94
C SER A 24 -1.40 -9.54 19.79
N HIS A 25 -2.04 -9.33 20.94
CA HIS A 25 -2.51 -10.45 21.77
C HIS A 25 -3.62 -11.26 21.08
N THR A 26 -4.39 -10.63 20.19
CA THR A 26 -5.62 -11.21 19.60
C THR A 26 -5.56 -11.36 18.09
N PHE A 27 -4.62 -10.69 17.41
CA PHE A 27 -4.54 -10.66 15.95
C PHE A 27 -3.10 -10.80 15.47
N LEU A 28 -2.94 -11.54 14.37
CA LEU A 28 -1.74 -11.62 13.56
C LEU A 28 -2.12 -11.18 12.15
N PHE A 29 -1.38 -10.24 11.57
CA PHE A 29 -1.64 -9.76 10.22
C PHE A 29 -0.37 -9.26 9.56
N THR A 30 -0.35 -9.22 8.24
CA THR A 30 0.79 -8.72 7.47
C THR A 30 0.48 -7.37 6.85
N ILE A 31 1.47 -6.48 6.85
CA ILE A 31 1.48 -5.27 6.04
C ILE A 31 2.63 -5.39 5.04
N VAL A 32 2.36 -5.07 3.78
CA VAL A 32 3.36 -4.95 2.72
C VAL A 32 3.30 -3.54 2.16
N ASN A 33 4.42 -2.83 2.17
CA ASN A 33 4.61 -1.56 1.48
C ASN A 33 5.41 -1.78 0.19
N ILE A 34 4.99 -1.17 -0.91
CA ILE A 34 5.62 -1.28 -2.23
C ILE A 34 5.94 0.11 -2.76
N TYR A 35 7.12 0.25 -3.37
CA TYR A 35 7.48 1.41 -4.18
C TYR A 35 8.05 0.92 -5.51
N ALA A 36 7.34 1.15 -6.60
CA ALA A 36 7.71 0.74 -7.95
C ALA A 36 7.68 1.95 -8.89
N PRO A 37 8.74 2.78 -8.95
CA PRO A 37 8.75 4.05 -9.70
C PRO A 37 8.54 3.91 -11.22
N HIS A 38 8.71 2.70 -11.76
CA HIS A 38 8.59 2.41 -13.20
C HIS A 38 7.47 1.42 -13.53
N GLY A 39 6.49 1.31 -12.63
CA GLY A 39 5.36 0.39 -12.74
C GLY A 39 5.71 -0.99 -12.22
N LEU A 40 4.93 -1.49 -11.26
CA LEU A 40 5.09 -2.82 -10.69
C LEU A 40 4.96 -3.90 -11.77
N ASP A 41 5.97 -4.76 -11.89
CA ASP A 41 5.89 -5.98 -12.67
C ASP A 41 5.45 -7.13 -11.76
N ILE A 42 4.23 -7.60 -11.95
CA ILE A 42 3.65 -8.63 -11.09
C ILE A 42 4.43 -9.94 -11.14
N ASN A 43 5.13 -10.23 -12.24
CA ASN A 43 5.92 -11.46 -12.39
C ASN A 43 7.08 -11.53 -11.39
N GLN A 44 7.60 -10.38 -10.95
CA GLN A 44 8.69 -10.30 -9.98
C GLN A 44 8.23 -10.59 -8.56
N VAL A 45 6.95 -10.34 -8.24
CA VAL A 45 6.44 -10.34 -6.86
C VAL A 45 5.35 -11.37 -6.59
N GLN A 46 4.71 -11.94 -7.62
CA GLN A 46 3.59 -12.88 -7.46
C GLN A 46 3.94 -14.11 -6.60
N ASN A 47 5.17 -14.60 -6.71
CA ASN A 47 5.66 -15.72 -5.90
C ASN A 47 5.77 -15.33 -4.42
N PHE A 48 6.20 -14.10 -4.12
CA PHE A 48 6.21 -13.60 -2.76
C PHE A 48 4.78 -13.40 -2.25
N PHE A 49 3.90 -12.77 -3.04
CA PHE A 49 2.50 -12.56 -2.65
C PHE A 49 1.74 -13.85 -2.37
N SER A 50 2.04 -14.95 -3.08
CA SER A 50 1.41 -16.25 -2.84
C SER A 50 1.81 -16.88 -1.50
N THR A 51 2.93 -16.45 -0.88
CA THR A 51 3.35 -16.91 0.45
C THR A 51 2.66 -16.18 1.61
N LEU A 52 1.99 -15.06 1.33
CA LEU A 52 1.40 -14.21 2.35
C LEU A 52 0.17 -14.86 2.99
N LYS A 53 0.07 -14.76 4.32
CA LYS A 53 -1.05 -15.31 5.09
C LYS A 53 -2.15 -14.27 5.28
N THR A 54 -3.40 -14.70 5.20
CA THR A 54 -4.54 -13.85 5.58
C THR A 54 -4.58 -13.69 7.10
N PRO A 55 -4.86 -12.50 7.66
CA PRO A 55 -5.12 -11.22 6.96
C PRO A 55 -3.84 -10.48 6.52
N THR A 56 -3.84 -9.97 5.28
CA THR A 56 -2.76 -9.15 4.71
C THR A 56 -3.31 -7.86 4.09
N PHE A 57 -2.59 -6.77 4.29
CA PHE A 57 -2.73 -5.51 3.56
C PHE A 57 -1.49 -5.28 2.69
N ILE A 58 -1.69 -4.88 1.44
CA ILE A 58 -0.62 -4.50 0.52
C ILE A 58 -0.93 -3.10 0.04
N PHE A 59 0.00 -2.15 0.17
CA PHE A 59 -0.21 -0.79 -0.31
C PHE A 59 1.10 -0.14 -0.76
N GLY A 60 0.98 0.99 -1.44
CA GLY A 60 2.11 1.82 -1.83
C GLY A 60 1.97 2.35 -3.24
N ASP A 61 3.05 2.87 -3.80
CA ASP A 61 3.08 3.43 -5.15
C ASP A 61 3.43 2.35 -6.17
N PHE A 62 2.44 1.94 -6.94
CA PHE A 62 2.58 0.87 -7.94
C PHE A 62 2.98 1.44 -9.30
N ASN A 63 2.80 2.75 -9.55
CA ASN A 63 2.87 3.38 -10.88
C ASN A 63 2.17 2.57 -12.00
N LEU A 64 1.02 1.96 -11.69
CA LEU A 64 0.18 1.27 -12.65
C LEU A 64 -1.08 2.08 -12.96
N HIS A 65 -1.39 2.21 -14.24
CA HIS A 65 -2.59 2.89 -14.71
C HIS A 65 -3.54 1.87 -15.32
N HIS A 66 -4.79 1.84 -14.87
CA HIS A 66 -5.83 1.02 -15.49
C HIS A 66 -7.24 1.56 -15.19
N PRO A 67 -8.20 1.50 -16.15
CA PRO A 67 -9.58 1.93 -15.93
C PRO A 67 -10.30 1.27 -14.75
N PHE A 68 -9.95 0.02 -14.43
CA PHE A 68 -10.53 -0.74 -13.30
C PHE A 68 -10.40 -0.03 -11.95
N TRP A 69 -9.32 0.72 -11.72
CA TRP A 69 -9.11 1.52 -10.50
C TRP A 69 -9.07 3.03 -10.77
N GLY A 70 -9.64 3.49 -11.89
CA GLY A 70 -9.80 4.93 -12.18
C GLY A 70 -8.69 5.57 -13.02
N GLY A 71 -7.79 4.79 -13.61
CA GLY A 71 -6.87 5.26 -14.65
C GLY A 71 -7.60 5.57 -15.97
N LYS A 72 -6.99 6.42 -16.82
CA LYS A 72 -7.54 6.72 -18.16
C LYS A 72 -7.11 5.73 -19.24
N THR A 73 -5.99 5.08 -19.01
CA THR A 73 -5.31 4.17 -19.94
C THR A 73 -4.87 2.93 -19.20
N SER A 74 -4.61 1.87 -19.95
CA SER A 74 -3.91 0.68 -19.46
C SER A 74 -2.55 0.52 -20.14
N THR A 75 -1.70 -0.27 -19.50
CA THR A 75 -0.38 -0.71 -19.95
C THR A 75 -0.30 -2.23 -19.87
N PRO A 76 0.61 -2.91 -20.60
CA PRO A 76 0.78 -4.36 -20.47
C PRO A 76 0.97 -4.82 -19.01
N LYS A 77 1.82 -4.12 -18.23
CA LYS A 77 2.04 -4.41 -16.81
C LYS A 77 0.75 -4.32 -15.98
N SER A 78 -0.11 -3.33 -16.25
CA SER A 78 -1.37 -3.20 -15.52
C SER A 78 -2.42 -4.22 -15.92
N GLU A 79 -2.43 -4.68 -17.18
CA GLU A 79 -3.31 -5.76 -17.63
C GLU A 79 -2.89 -7.09 -16.97
N GLU A 80 -1.59 -7.40 -16.99
CA GLU A 80 -1.03 -8.57 -16.29
C GLU A 80 -1.32 -8.53 -14.79
N PHE A 81 -1.20 -7.35 -14.17
CA PHE A 81 -1.54 -7.15 -12.77
C PHE A 81 -3.03 -7.39 -12.51
N LEU A 82 -3.93 -6.94 -13.39
CA LEU A 82 -5.37 -7.19 -13.25
C LEU A 82 -5.71 -8.68 -13.43
N ASP A 83 -5.09 -9.35 -14.39
CA ASP A 83 -5.24 -10.79 -14.59
C ASP A 83 -4.79 -11.58 -13.36
N TRP A 84 -3.63 -11.22 -12.79
CA TRP A 84 -3.19 -11.78 -11.52
C TRP A 84 -4.17 -11.48 -10.38
N LEU A 85 -4.65 -10.22 -10.27
CA LEU A 85 -5.57 -9.82 -9.21
C LEU A 85 -6.85 -10.66 -9.24
N ASN A 86 -7.41 -10.89 -10.44
CA ASN A 86 -8.61 -11.71 -10.67
C ASN A 86 -8.43 -13.18 -10.28
N GLN A 87 -7.20 -13.69 -10.29
CA GLN A 87 -6.87 -15.08 -9.93
C GLN A 87 -6.34 -15.19 -8.49
N SER A 88 -6.02 -14.08 -7.86
CA SER A 88 -5.47 -14.01 -6.51
C SER A 88 -6.57 -14.08 -5.43
N HIS A 89 -6.15 -14.20 -4.17
CA HIS A 89 -7.04 -14.06 -3.01
C HIS A 89 -7.06 -12.62 -2.46
N PHE A 90 -6.51 -11.66 -3.21
CA PHE A 90 -6.51 -10.25 -2.88
C PHE A 90 -7.66 -9.52 -3.56
N SER A 91 -8.03 -8.38 -3.00
CA SER A 91 -9.04 -7.50 -3.55
C SER A 91 -8.55 -6.07 -3.43
N ILE A 92 -8.77 -5.28 -4.47
CA ILE A 92 -8.41 -3.86 -4.49
C ILE A 92 -9.44 -3.05 -3.69
N LEU A 93 -8.96 -2.12 -2.88
CA LEU A 93 -9.77 -1.20 -2.07
C LEU A 93 -9.88 0.19 -2.68
N ASN A 94 -9.11 0.48 -3.73
CA ASN A 94 -9.12 1.77 -4.39
C ASN A 94 -10.50 2.07 -4.98
N THR A 95 -10.85 3.34 -4.92
CA THR A 95 -11.90 3.94 -5.75
C THR A 95 -11.23 4.70 -6.90
N SER A 96 -12.01 5.26 -7.82
CA SER A 96 -11.49 6.14 -8.87
C SER A 96 -11.04 7.52 -8.37
N THR A 97 -10.88 7.70 -7.06
CA THR A 97 -10.40 8.95 -6.45
C THR A 97 -8.88 9.10 -6.70
N PRO A 98 -8.41 10.23 -7.25
CA PRO A 98 -6.99 10.45 -7.49
C PRO A 98 -6.12 10.29 -6.24
N THR A 99 -4.98 9.62 -6.39
CA THR A 99 -3.97 9.44 -5.34
C THR A 99 -2.68 10.18 -5.61
N HIS A 100 -2.54 10.77 -6.80
CA HIS A 100 -1.40 11.60 -7.18
C HIS A 100 -1.88 12.75 -8.06
N ILE A 101 -1.42 13.96 -7.77
CA ILE A 101 -1.70 15.20 -8.49
C ILE A 101 -0.37 15.93 -8.75
N THR A 102 0.02 15.95 -10.01
CA THR A 102 1.22 16.67 -10.46
C THR A 102 1.06 18.19 -10.32
N HIS A 103 2.18 18.93 -10.32
CA HIS A 103 2.18 20.41 -10.36
C HIS A 103 1.39 21.01 -11.54
N ASN A 104 1.25 20.27 -12.65
CA ASN A 104 0.46 20.69 -13.81
C ASN A 104 -1.03 20.31 -13.68
N PHE A 105 -1.50 19.97 -12.47
CA PHE A 105 -2.86 19.55 -12.17
C PHE A 105 -3.34 18.31 -12.94
N THR A 106 -2.41 17.48 -13.40
CA THR A 106 -2.75 16.14 -13.91
C THR A 106 -2.91 15.19 -12.72
N SER A 107 -4.06 14.53 -12.65
CA SER A 107 -4.41 13.57 -11.61
C SER A 107 -4.31 12.12 -12.09
N SER A 108 -3.83 11.22 -11.23
CA SER A 108 -3.76 9.78 -11.49
C SER A 108 -4.10 8.96 -10.25
N VAL A 109 -4.48 7.69 -10.45
CA VAL A 109 -4.60 6.68 -9.39
C VAL A 109 -3.47 5.67 -9.60
N ILE A 110 -2.38 5.86 -8.86
CA ILE A 110 -1.15 5.04 -8.98
C ILE A 110 -0.73 4.42 -7.65
N ASP A 111 -1.08 5.06 -6.53
CA ASP A 111 -1.02 4.42 -5.22
C ASP A 111 -2.18 3.43 -5.08
N LEU A 112 -1.86 2.16 -4.96
CA LEU A 112 -2.85 1.09 -4.86
C LEU A 112 -2.86 0.50 -3.46
N THR A 113 -4.02 0.01 -3.05
CA THR A 113 -4.28 -0.64 -1.78
C THR A 113 -5.05 -1.92 -2.05
N LEU A 114 -4.48 -3.05 -1.64
CA LEU A 114 -5.09 -4.36 -1.67
C LEU A 114 -5.26 -4.88 -0.25
N CYS A 115 -6.25 -5.74 -0.04
CA CYS A 115 -6.34 -6.56 1.14
C CYS A 115 -6.69 -8.00 0.78
N SER A 116 -6.40 -8.96 1.65
CA SER A 116 -6.98 -10.30 1.52
C SER A 116 -8.50 -10.20 1.45
N ALA A 117 -9.16 -10.97 0.58
CA ALA A 117 -10.61 -10.88 0.37
C ALA A 117 -11.44 -11.05 1.66
N ALA A 118 -10.93 -11.80 2.63
CA ALA A 118 -11.55 -11.99 3.95
C ALA A 118 -11.70 -10.68 4.76
N LEU A 119 -10.95 -9.63 4.42
CA LEU A 119 -10.99 -8.33 5.10
C LEU A 119 -12.01 -7.35 4.52
N LEU A 120 -12.58 -7.61 3.33
CA LEU A 120 -13.40 -6.64 2.58
C LEU A 120 -14.55 -6.05 3.39
N ASN A 121 -15.22 -6.86 4.21
CA ASN A 121 -16.36 -6.41 5.03
C ASN A 121 -15.96 -5.80 6.38
N GLU A 122 -14.65 -5.76 6.69
CA GLU A 122 -14.14 -5.29 7.98
C GLU A 122 -13.35 -3.98 7.86
N VAL A 123 -13.06 -3.54 6.62
CA VAL A 123 -12.17 -2.43 6.31
C VAL A 123 -12.91 -1.29 5.64
N TYR A 124 -12.48 -0.07 5.94
CA TYR A 124 -12.91 1.14 5.27
C TYR A 124 -11.67 1.85 4.70
N CYS A 125 -11.70 2.23 3.43
CA CYS A 125 -10.58 2.83 2.73
C CYS A 125 -11.02 4.13 2.04
N TYR A 126 -10.26 5.21 2.20
CA TYR A 126 -10.51 6.47 1.51
C TYR A 126 -9.21 7.23 1.24
N VAL A 127 -9.22 8.11 0.26
CA VAL A 127 -8.10 9.03 -0.03
C VAL A 127 -8.31 10.31 0.79
N SER A 128 -7.27 10.79 1.45
CA SER A 128 -7.32 12.03 2.21
C SER A 128 -7.28 13.26 1.31
N ASP A 129 -8.07 14.29 1.65
CA ASP A 129 -8.05 15.59 0.96
C ASP A 129 -6.80 16.44 1.28
N CYS A 130 -5.95 15.98 2.20
CA CYS A 130 -4.73 16.68 2.61
C CYS A 130 -3.50 16.04 1.98
N THR A 131 -2.74 16.81 1.21
CA THR A 131 -1.54 16.32 0.50
C THR A 131 -0.27 16.30 1.35
N PHE A 132 -0.27 17.00 2.50
CA PHE A 132 0.92 17.17 3.35
C PHE A 132 2.18 17.66 2.58
N GLU A 133 2.00 18.61 1.66
CA GLU A 133 3.07 19.17 0.82
C GLU A 133 3.70 18.19 -0.18
N SER A 134 3.12 17.01 -0.37
CA SER A 134 3.45 16.08 -1.45
C SER A 134 2.54 16.26 -2.67
N ASP A 135 2.97 15.75 -3.81
CA ASP A 135 2.13 15.50 -4.99
C ASP A 135 1.28 14.23 -4.86
N HIS A 136 1.56 13.36 -3.88
CA HIS A 136 0.72 12.20 -3.53
C HIS A 136 -0.30 12.55 -2.45
N LEU A 137 -1.48 11.95 -2.56
CA LEU A 137 -2.57 12.01 -1.59
C LEU A 137 -2.56 10.72 -0.76
N PRO A 138 -2.45 10.81 0.57
CA PRO A 138 -2.43 9.65 1.43
C PRO A 138 -3.71 8.82 1.34
N ILE A 139 -3.55 7.51 1.35
CA ILE A 139 -4.68 6.58 1.50
C ILE A 139 -4.80 6.20 2.98
N VAL A 140 -6.00 6.31 3.52
CA VAL A 140 -6.32 5.95 4.90
C VAL A 140 -7.17 4.69 4.90
N ILE A 141 -6.70 3.67 5.61
CA ILE A 141 -7.44 2.42 5.82
C ILE A 141 -7.76 2.30 7.31
N SER A 142 -9.01 2.01 7.61
CA SER A 142 -9.48 1.69 8.95
C SER A 142 -9.92 0.24 8.98
N TRP A 143 -9.47 -0.50 9.98
CA TRP A 143 -9.88 -1.89 10.20
C TRP A 143 -10.62 -1.97 11.53
N SER A 144 -11.87 -2.43 11.49
CA SER A 144 -12.77 -2.46 12.64
C SER A 144 -12.18 -3.18 13.88
N LYS A 145 -11.32 -4.18 13.66
CA LYS A 145 -10.63 -4.92 14.73
C LYS A 145 -9.51 -4.14 15.43
N LEU A 146 -9.03 -3.04 14.85
CA LEU A 146 -7.99 -2.16 15.43
C LEU A 146 -8.56 -0.96 16.19
N THR A 147 -9.88 -0.82 16.31
CA THR A 147 -10.57 0.33 16.92
C THR A 147 -10.24 0.59 18.40
N ASN A 148 -9.81 -0.45 19.13
CA ASN A 148 -9.38 -0.35 20.54
C ASN A 148 -7.87 -0.21 20.73
N ALA A 149 -7.08 -0.10 19.65
CA ALA A 149 -5.66 0.23 19.74
C ALA A 149 -5.53 1.72 20.06
N THR A 150 -4.94 2.04 21.21
CA THR A 150 -4.84 3.40 21.74
C THR A 150 -4.28 4.42 20.73
N LYS A 151 -4.95 5.58 20.67
CA LYS A 151 -4.61 6.78 19.88
C LYS A 151 -3.24 7.35 20.27
N TYR A 152 -2.16 6.84 19.71
CA TYR A 152 -0.87 7.54 19.65
C TYR A 152 -0.61 7.97 18.22
N LEU A 153 -1.25 9.07 17.80
CA LEU A 153 -0.92 9.71 16.53
C LEU A 153 0.46 10.34 16.67
N LYS A 154 1.46 9.73 16.02
CA LYS A 154 2.75 10.38 15.77
C LYS A 154 2.88 10.49 14.27
N THR A 155 2.72 11.71 13.75
CA THR A 155 3.09 12.03 12.36
C THR A 155 4.58 11.76 12.20
N ILE A 156 4.95 10.83 11.33
CA ILE A 156 6.35 10.53 11.03
C ILE A 156 6.73 11.35 9.79
N TYR A 157 7.57 12.36 9.99
CA TYR A 157 8.26 13.05 8.90
C TYR A 157 9.44 12.17 8.46
N TRP A 158 9.33 11.57 7.27
CA TRP A 158 10.30 10.58 6.79
C TRP A 158 11.71 11.17 6.55
N ASN A 159 11.80 12.49 6.44
CA ASN A 159 12.98 13.29 6.10
C ASN A 159 14.06 13.30 7.21
N GLN A 160 13.76 12.80 8.41
CA GLN A 160 14.66 12.86 9.58
C GLN A 160 15.33 11.53 9.96
N PHE A 161 15.07 10.43 9.25
CA PHE A 161 15.61 9.11 9.61
C PHE A 161 16.49 8.56 8.47
N SER A 162 17.77 8.94 8.46
CA SER A 162 18.77 8.40 7.53
C SER A 162 19.29 7.01 7.92
N GLU A 163 19.07 6.52 9.14
CA GLU A 163 19.83 5.34 9.60
C GLU A 163 19.07 4.26 10.39
N ILE A 164 17.83 4.44 10.85
CA ILE A 164 17.13 3.38 11.60
C ILE A 164 15.61 3.50 11.34
N ARG A 165 14.98 2.51 10.69
CA ARG A 165 13.52 2.51 10.48
C ARG A 165 12.85 1.32 11.17
N THR A 166 12.87 1.35 12.50
CA THR A 166 12.00 0.51 13.35
C THR A 166 10.56 1.04 13.34
N ILE A 167 9.64 0.10 13.15
CA ILE A 167 8.18 0.22 12.95
C ILE A 167 7.45 0.75 14.18
N PHE A 168 6.52 1.72 14.02
CA PHE A 168 5.36 1.87 14.91
C PHE A 168 4.12 2.44 14.20
N PHE A 169 2.97 1.93 14.67
CA PHE A 169 1.62 2.03 14.14
C PHE A 169 0.87 3.32 14.52
N ASN A 170 0.38 4.04 13.51
CA ASN A 170 -1.03 4.34 13.31
C ASN A 170 -1.21 4.54 11.80
N LEU A 171 -2.29 4.02 11.23
CA LEU A 171 -2.42 3.86 9.78
C LEU A 171 -2.67 5.21 9.06
N LEU A 172 -1.58 5.95 8.88
CA LEU A 172 -1.39 7.07 7.98
C LEU A 172 -0.06 6.77 7.29
N LEU A 173 -0.11 5.90 6.29
CA LEU A 173 1.09 5.39 5.64
C LEU A 173 0.85 5.28 4.14
N THR A 174 1.02 6.40 3.43
CA THR A 174 1.67 6.44 2.12
C THR A 174 2.17 7.86 1.86
N LEU A 175 3.48 8.04 1.76
CA LEU A 175 4.10 9.02 0.88
C LEU A 175 5.31 8.33 0.25
N PRO A 176 5.39 8.17 -1.08
CA PRO A 176 6.69 8.02 -1.72
C PRO A 176 7.44 9.34 -1.56
N LEU A 177 8.66 9.27 -1.01
CA LEU A 177 9.57 10.40 -0.98
C LEU A 177 10.13 10.64 -2.38
N LYS A 178 9.96 11.85 -2.90
CA LYS A 178 10.99 12.53 -3.70
C LYS A 178 11.22 13.91 -3.13
#